data_AF-A0AAW6BFZ5-F1
#
_entry.id   AF-A0AAW6BFZ5-F1
#
_cell.length_a   1.000
_cell.length_b   1.000
_cell.length_c   1.000
_cell.angle_alpha   90.00
_cell.angle_beta   90.00
_cell.angle_gamma   90.00
#
_symmetry.space_group_name_H-M   'P 1'
#
loop_
_entity.id
_entity.type
_entity.pdbx_description
1 polymer ?
#
loop_
_entity_poly.entity_id
_entity_poly.type
_entity_poly.pdbx_seq_one_letter_code
_entity_poly.pdbx_strand_id
1 'polypeptide(L)'
;MKLLRIYERFKNWRNIIVFMSLTLLMSCSRHMDIYRPIDVSKSGQSVKIDFELRKEGNYQFTLLFETGEGYDEMERRFKFFGRADKDGVIIPVSLHIVKDGEIFFDKKINARGYDGGQAFYYEEKYVNTAVREIKTFLLPPGRYSAVITTLEDVPEFNGINSFVGFTYYDPKI
;
A
#
# COMPACT_ATOMS: atom_id res chain seq x y z
N MET A 1 46.35 40.71 -11.40
CA MET A 1 45.85 40.09 -10.14
C MET A 1 44.31 40.09 -9.96
N LYS A 2 43.53 40.95 -10.65
CA LYS A 2 42.05 40.98 -10.49
C LYS A 2 41.29 39.87 -11.25
N LEU A 3 41.79 39.41 -12.41
CA LEU A 3 41.13 38.38 -13.23
C LEU A 3 41.14 36.97 -12.61
N LEU A 4 42.25 36.57 -11.99
CA LEU A 4 42.37 35.28 -11.30
C LEU A 4 41.36 35.15 -10.14
N ARG A 5 41.15 36.23 -9.39
CA ARG A 5 40.23 36.27 -8.24
C ARG A 5 38.75 36.12 -8.65
N ILE A 6 38.39 36.56 -9.86
CA ILE A 6 37.03 36.41 -10.41
C ILE A 6 36.81 34.98 -10.88
N TYR A 7 37.80 34.38 -11.53
CA TYR A 7 37.73 33.00 -12.02
C TYR A 7 37.60 31.97 -10.88
N GLU A 8 38.35 32.15 -9.79
CA GLU A 8 38.21 31.33 -8.58
C GLU A 8 36.84 31.49 -7.92
N ARG A 9 36.29 32.72 -7.89
CA ARG A 9 34.95 32.98 -7.33
C ARG A 9 33.85 32.29 -8.14
N PHE A 10 33.95 32.31 -9.48
CA PHE A 10 33.03 31.60 -10.37
C PHE A 10 33.15 30.08 -10.25
N LYS A 11 34.37 29.54 -10.14
CA LYS A 11 34.61 28.10 -9.91
C LYS A 11 34.03 27.63 -8.58
N ASN A 12 34.20 28.42 -7.51
CA ASN A 12 33.62 28.12 -6.20
C ASN A 12 32.10 28.21 -6.20
N TRP A 13 31.51 29.19 -6.90
CA TRP A 13 30.05 29.29 -7.05
C TRP A 13 29.47 28.11 -7.84
N ARG A 14 30.14 27.69 -8.93
CA ARG A 14 29.71 26.50 -9.69
C ARG A 14 29.78 25.24 -8.83
N ASN A 15 30.82 25.08 -8.01
CA ASN A 15 30.94 23.95 -7.09
C ASN A 15 29.86 23.97 -6.00
N ILE A 16 29.51 25.15 -5.46
CA ILE A 16 28.42 25.30 -4.47
C ILE A 16 27.06 24.93 -5.10
N ILE A 17 26.78 25.39 -6.32
CA ILE A 17 25.53 25.06 -7.03
C ILE A 17 25.42 23.54 -7.27
N VAL A 18 26.52 22.89 -7.68
CA VAL A 18 26.56 21.43 -7.86
C VAL A 18 26.41 20.68 -6.54
N PHE A 19 26.99 21.18 -5.44
CA PHE A 19 26.83 20.56 -4.13
C PHE A 19 25.38 20.66 -3.62
N MET A 20 24.78 21.84 -3.80
CA MET A 20 23.41 22.10 -3.38
C MET A 20 22.39 21.33 -4.23
N SER A 21 22.65 21.11 -5.52
CA SER A 21 21.80 20.26 -6.36
C SER A 21 21.90 18.77 -5.99
N LEU A 22 23.07 18.28 -5.57
CA LEU A 22 23.22 16.92 -5.03
C LEU A 22 22.46 16.72 -3.71
N THR A 23 22.43 17.73 -2.82
CA THR A 23 21.66 17.64 -1.57
C THR A 23 20.14 17.61 -1.78
N LEU A 24 19.65 18.21 -2.87
CA LEU A 24 18.22 18.23 -3.20
C LEU A 24 17.71 16.89 -3.76
N LEU A 25 18.59 16.03 -4.28
CA LEU A 25 18.23 14.69 -4.78
C LEU A 25 18.04 13.64 -3.67
N MET A 26 18.42 13.95 -2.42
CA MET A 26 18.30 13.03 -1.28
C MET A 26 16.89 12.99 -0.66
N SER A 27 15.95 13.81 -1.13
CA SER A 27 14.63 13.99 -0.53
C SER A 27 13.50 13.52 -1.44
N CYS A 28 13.52 12.25 -1.84
CA CYS A 28 12.31 11.56 -2.28
C CYS A 28 12.40 10.07 -1.93
N SER A 29 12.56 9.75 -0.64
CA SER A 29 12.27 8.40 -0.16
C SER A 29 10.75 8.22 -0.13
N ARG A 30 10.12 8.10 -1.30
CA ARG A 30 8.70 7.79 -1.40
C ARG A 30 8.50 6.42 -0.78
N HIS A 31 7.51 6.30 0.10
CA HIS A 31 7.14 5.02 0.65
C HIS A 31 6.69 4.07 -0.46
N MET A 32 6.85 2.77 -0.21
CA MET A 32 6.53 1.73 -1.17
C MET A 32 5.07 1.33 -1.02
N ASP A 33 4.33 1.49 -2.10
CA ASP A 33 2.96 1.04 -2.23
C ASP A 33 2.91 -0.06 -3.30
N ILE A 34 2.35 -1.21 -2.95
CA ILE A 34 2.23 -2.36 -3.85
C ILE A 34 0.76 -2.78 -3.88
N TYR A 35 0.23 -2.95 -5.09
CA TYR A 35 -1.13 -3.41 -5.34
C TYR A 35 -1.08 -4.64 -6.23
N ARG A 36 -1.79 -5.70 -5.84
CA ARG A 36 -1.87 -6.95 -6.60
C ARG A 36 -3.33 -7.40 -6.71
N PRO A 37 -3.81 -7.75 -7.91
CA PRO A 37 -5.19 -8.18 -8.07
C PRO A 37 -5.45 -9.51 -7.34
N ILE A 38 -6.66 -9.67 -6.81
CA ILE A 38 -7.14 -10.90 -6.18
C ILE A 38 -8.64 -11.05 -6.42
N ASP A 39 -9.11 -12.28 -6.62
CA ASP A 39 -10.54 -12.58 -6.65
C ASP A 39 -11.00 -12.99 -5.23
N VAL A 40 -11.54 -12.05 -4.45
CA VAL A 40 -12.00 -12.38 -3.09
C VAL A 40 -13.28 -13.21 -3.05
N SER A 41 -13.97 -13.37 -4.19
CA SER A 41 -15.23 -14.12 -4.23
C SER A 41 -15.04 -15.62 -4.11
N LYS A 42 -13.79 -16.10 -4.28
CA LYS A 42 -13.43 -17.51 -4.23
C LYS A 42 -12.43 -17.79 -3.13
N SER A 43 -12.57 -18.93 -2.49
CA SER A 43 -11.61 -19.48 -1.54
C SER A 43 -10.31 -19.91 -2.24
N GLY A 44 -9.21 -19.91 -1.49
CA GLY A 44 -7.90 -20.39 -1.92
C GLY A 44 -7.13 -19.46 -2.84
N GLN A 45 -7.68 -18.29 -3.19
CA GLN A 45 -6.95 -17.29 -3.99
C GLN A 45 -5.83 -16.72 -3.14
N SER A 46 -4.61 -16.70 -3.70
CA SER A 46 -3.42 -16.32 -2.97
C SER A 46 -2.60 -15.29 -3.73
N VAL A 47 -2.14 -14.27 -3.01
CA VAL A 47 -1.25 -13.23 -3.52
C VAL A 47 0.03 -13.23 -2.71
N LYS A 48 1.16 -13.22 -3.40
CA LYS A 48 2.49 -13.09 -2.81
C LYS A 48 3.08 -11.71 -3.09
N ILE A 49 3.67 -11.10 -2.07
CA ILE A 49 4.35 -9.81 -2.13
C ILE A 49 5.74 -9.98 -1.52
N ASP A 50 6.78 -9.84 -2.34
CA ASP A 50 8.17 -9.84 -1.90
C ASP A 50 8.69 -8.40 -1.89
N PHE A 51 9.30 -7.97 -0.78
CA PHE A 51 9.74 -6.59 -0.61
C PHE A 51 10.89 -6.43 0.38
N GLU A 52 11.64 -5.33 0.30
CA GLU A 52 12.75 -5.02 1.21
C GLU A 52 12.57 -3.63 1.82
N LEU A 53 12.64 -3.56 3.15
CA LEU A 53 12.55 -2.31 3.90
C LEU A 53 13.94 -1.88 4.37
N ARG A 54 14.33 -0.66 4.03
CA ARG A 54 15.61 -0.06 4.47
C ARG A 54 15.51 0.68 5.80
N LYS A 55 14.30 1.04 6.20
CA LYS A 55 13.99 1.78 7.42
C LYS A 55 12.73 1.18 8.03
N GLU A 56 12.59 1.34 9.35
CA GLU A 56 11.35 1.02 10.02
C GLU A 56 10.22 1.91 9.49
N GLY A 57 9.01 1.35 9.37
CA GLY A 57 7.84 2.09 8.95
C GLY A 57 6.55 1.39 9.34
N ASN A 58 5.48 2.17 9.43
CA ASN A 58 4.15 1.67 9.70
C ASN A 58 3.47 1.30 8.38
N TYR A 59 3.22 0.02 8.15
CA TYR A 59 2.68 -0.50 6.91
C TYR A 59 1.38 -1.25 7.13
N GLN A 60 0.43 -1.01 6.25
CA GLN A 60 -0.89 -1.61 6.28
C GLN A 60 -1.03 -2.64 5.16
N PHE A 61 -1.55 -3.81 5.52
CA PHE A 61 -2.07 -4.81 4.59
C PHE A 61 -3.58 -4.62 4.47
N THR A 62 -4.06 -4.45 3.24
CA THR A 62 -5.47 -4.14 2.96
C THR A 62 -6.04 -5.03 1.87
N LEU A 63 -7.36 -5.20 1.89
CA LEU A 63 -8.16 -5.52 0.72
C LEU A 63 -8.75 -4.21 0.19
N LEU A 64 -8.65 -4.02 -1.11
CA LEU A 64 -9.12 -2.84 -1.84
C LEU A 64 -10.17 -3.29 -2.83
N PHE A 65 -11.35 -2.68 -2.79
CA PHE A 65 -12.47 -3.05 -3.66
C PHE A 65 -12.85 -1.88 -4.55
N GLU A 66 -12.86 -2.07 -5.87
CA GLU A 66 -13.28 -1.00 -6.80
C GLU A 66 -14.70 -0.54 -6.45
N THR A 67 -14.88 0.77 -6.29
CA THR A 67 -16.17 1.35 -5.85
C THR A 67 -17.21 1.41 -6.97
N GLY A 68 -16.79 1.20 -8.23
CA GLY A 68 -17.66 1.39 -9.40
C GLY A 68 -17.79 2.85 -9.81
N GLU A 69 -18.61 3.10 -10.82
CA GLU A 69 -18.87 4.43 -11.38
C GLU A 69 -20.24 4.95 -10.95
N GLY A 70 -20.28 6.18 -10.46
CA GLY A 70 -21.53 6.84 -10.06
C GLY A 70 -21.98 6.53 -8.62
N TYR A 71 -22.85 7.41 -8.11
CA TYR A 71 -23.27 7.41 -6.72
C TYR A 71 -24.08 6.14 -6.36
N ASP A 72 -24.99 5.71 -7.23
CA ASP A 72 -25.89 4.59 -6.94
C ASP A 72 -25.16 3.25 -6.87
N GLU A 73 -24.19 3.02 -7.76
CA GLU A 73 -23.37 1.80 -7.74
C GLU A 73 -22.48 1.77 -6.49
N MET A 74 -21.87 2.90 -6.17
CA MET A 74 -21.05 3.07 -4.99
C MET A 74 -21.88 2.82 -3.71
N GLU A 75 -23.08 3.38 -3.60
CA GLU A 75 -23.97 3.17 -2.45
C GLU A 75 -24.41 1.70 -2.33
N ARG A 76 -24.70 1.03 -3.45
CA ARG A 76 -25.01 -0.40 -3.47
C ARG A 76 -23.84 -1.22 -2.93
N ARG A 77 -22.61 -0.95 -3.40
CA ARG A 77 -21.41 -1.70 -3.01
C ARG A 77 -20.99 -1.42 -1.55
N PHE A 78 -21.22 -0.22 -1.04
CA PHE A 78 -20.95 0.11 0.37
C PHE A 78 -21.72 -0.74 1.38
N LYS A 79 -22.86 -1.33 1.00
CA LYS A 79 -23.56 -2.29 1.86
C LYS A 79 -22.72 -3.54 2.14
N PHE A 80 -21.88 -3.96 1.20
CA PHE A 80 -20.98 -5.11 1.36
C PHE A 80 -19.67 -4.72 2.06
N PHE A 81 -19.15 -3.53 1.76
CA PHE A 81 -17.90 -3.02 2.34
C PHE A 81 -18.05 -2.66 3.82
N GLY A 82 -19.27 -2.37 4.29
CA GLY A 82 -19.51 -1.91 5.64
C GLY A 82 -19.39 -0.39 5.76
N ARG A 83 -19.51 0.11 6.99
CA ARG A 83 -19.45 1.52 7.38
C ARG A 83 -18.75 1.61 8.75
N ALA A 84 -18.53 2.83 9.24
CA ALA A 84 -17.95 3.05 10.56
C ALA A 84 -18.66 2.29 11.70
N ASP A 85 -19.96 2.02 11.56
CA ASP A 85 -20.81 1.31 12.53
C ASP A 85 -21.21 -0.11 12.08
N LYS A 86 -20.78 -0.57 10.90
CA LYS A 86 -21.20 -1.85 10.31
C LYS A 86 -20.02 -2.59 9.70
N ASP A 87 -19.81 -3.81 10.17
CA ASP A 87 -18.72 -4.69 9.71
C ASP A 87 -18.80 -5.08 8.22
N GLY A 88 -19.98 -4.94 7.59
CA GLY A 88 -20.20 -5.41 6.23
C GLY A 88 -20.10 -6.93 6.12
N VAL A 89 -19.85 -7.44 4.92
CA VAL A 89 -19.59 -8.87 4.68
C VAL A 89 -18.17 -9.17 5.13
N ILE A 90 -17.99 -10.12 6.05
CA ILE A 90 -16.68 -10.52 6.57
C ILE A 90 -15.95 -11.35 5.51
N ILE A 91 -14.66 -11.07 5.30
CA ILE A 91 -13.79 -11.85 4.40
C ILE A 91 -12.68 -12.50 5.22
N PRO A 92 -12.77 -13.82 5.47
CA PRO A 92 -11.72 -14.55 6.15
C PRO A 92 -10.49 -14.71 5.25
N VAL A 93 -9.34 -14.26 5.74
CA VAL A 93 -8.03 -14.38 5.06
C VAL A 93 -6.99 -14.97 6.00
N SER A 94 -6.00 -15.68 5.47
CA SER A 94 -4.74 -15.92 6.18
C SER A 94 -3.67 -14.95 5.71
N LEU A 95 -2.92 -14.40 6.66
CA LEU A 95 -1.77 -13.56 6.40
C LEU A 95 -0.54 -14.25 6.98
N HIS A 96 0.38 -14.63 6.09
CA HIS A 96 1.65 -15.26 6.42
C HIS A 96 2.79 -14.34 5.95
N ILE A 97 3.66 -13.93 6.88
CA ILE A 97 4.77 -13.01 6.64
C ILE A 97 6.04 -13.68 7.15
N VAL A 98 7.03 -13.78 6.26
CA VAL A 98 8.39 -14.21 6.56
C VAL A 98 9.30 -12.98 6.49
N LYS A 99 10.14 -12.80 7.49
CA LYS A 99 11.20 -11.79 7.52
C LYS A 99 12.56 -12.49 7.60
N ASP A 100 13.45 -12.20 6.66
CA ASP A 100 14.83 -12.70 6.64
C ASP A 100 14.94 -14.24 6.79
N GLY A 101 13.93 -14.98 6.31
CA GLY A 101 13.85 -16.44 6.38
C GLY A 101 13.10 -17.00 7.60
N GLU A 102 12.71 -16.16 8.56
CA GLU A 102 11.97 -16.56 9.76
C GLU A 102 10.51 -16.08 9.71
N ILE A 103 9.60 -16.84 10.32
CA ILE A 103 8.18 -16.46 10.38
C ILE A 103 8.05 -15.23 11.29
N PHE A 104 7.64 -14.11 10.71
CA PHE A 104 7.35 -12.86 11.43
C PHE A 104 5.90 -12.84 11.92
N PHE A 105 4.97 -13.32 11.10
CA PHE A 105 3.56 -13.37 11.43
C PHE A 105 2.85 -14.47 10.64
N ASP A 106 1.99 -15.26 11.29
CA ASP A 106 1.17 -16.27 10.62
C ASP A 106 -0.14 -16.46 11.36
N LYS A 107 -1.23 -15.83 10.88
CA LYS A 107 -2.56 -15.95 11.47
C LYS A 107 -3.68 -15.84 10.44
N LYS A 108 -4.82 -16.44 10.79
CA LYS A 108 -6.12 -16.18 10.17
C LYS A 108 -6.72 -14.90 10.74
N ILE A 109 -7.30 -14.08 9.89
CA ILE A 109 -7.88 -12.78 10.19
C ILE A 109 -9.21 -12.67 9.47
N ASN A 110 -10.24 -12.22 10.18
CA ASN A 110 -11.52 -11.86 9.59
C ASN A 110 -11.47 -10.39 9.20
N ALA A 111 -11.15 -10.11 7.93
CA ALA A 111 -11.14 -8.74 7.41
C ALA A 111 -12.58 -8.24 7.33
N ARG A 112 -12.86 -7.12 8.02
CA ARG A 112 -14.20 -6.57 8.19
C ARG A 112 -14.13 -5.05 8.34
N GLY A 113 -15.27 -4.40 8.16
CA GLY A 113 -15.38 -2.95 8.26
C GLY A 113 -14.89 -2.22 7.01
N TYR A 114 -14.93 -0.89 7.12
CA TYR A 114 -14.58 0.06 6.08
C TYR A 114 -13.68 1.16 6.67
N ASP A 115 -12.48 1.29 6.12
CA ASP A 115 -11.44 2.19 6.63
C ASP A 115 -11.25 3.44 5.76
N GLY A 116 -12.14 3.67 4.80
CA GLY A 116 -12.11 4.82 3.91
C GLY A 116 -11.90 4.46 2.45
N GLY A 117 -11.67 5.49 1.64
CA GLY A 117 -11.40 5.35 0.22
C GLY A 117 -9.92 5.56 -0.10
N GLN A 118 -9.41 4.82 -1.08
CA GLN A 118 -8.09 5.03 -1.65
C GLN A 118 -8.18 4.98 -3.17
N ALA A 119 -7.46 5.88 -3.83
CA ALA A 119 -7.33 5.86 -5.27
C ALA A 119 -5.87 5.66 -5.69
N PHE A 120 -5.65 4.85 -6.71
CA PHE A 120 -4.32 4.57 -7.27
C PHE A 120 -4.41 4.29 -8.76
N TYR A 121 -3.26 4.37 -9.44
CA TYR A 121 -3.13 3.92 -10.82
C TYR A 121 -2.66 2.47 -10.85
N TYR A 122 -3.37 1.64 -11.60
CA TYR A 122 -3.02 0.25 -11.86
C TYR A 122 -3.13 -0.02 -13.36
N GLU A 123 -2.05 -0.46 -14.00
CA GLU A 123 -1.99 -0.67 -15.46
C GLU A 123 -2.55 0.53 -16.25
N GLU A 124 -2.12 1.74 -15.89
CA GLU A 124 -2.55 3.03 -16.48
C GLU A 124 -4.03 3.42 -16.24
N LYS A 125 -4.82 2.56 -15.58
CA LYS A 125 -6.19 2.87 -15.16
C LYS A 125 -6.20 3.53 -13.79
N TYR A 126 -6.93 4.63 -13.65
CA TYR A 126 -7.25 5.20 -12.33
C TYR A 126 -8.35 4.36 -11.66
N VAL A 127 -8.07 3.83 -10.48
CA VAL A 127 -8.98 2.95 -9.73
C VAL A 127 -9.32 3.60 -8.40
N ASN A 128 -10.61 3.85 -8.17
CA ASN A 128 -11.13 4.24 -6.86
C ASN A 128 -11.55 3.00 -6.09
N THR A 129 -11.07 2.86 -4.87
CA THR A 129 -11.31 1.67 -4.05
C THR A 129 -11.81 2.02 -2.65
N ALA A 130 -12.66 1.16 -2.11
CA ALA A 130 -12.93 1.08 -0.68
C ALA A 130 -11.84 0.26 -0.01
N VAL A 131 -11.31 0.76 1.10
CA VAL A 131 -10.23 0.16 1.88
C VAL A 131 -10.82 -0.66 3.01
N ARG A 132 -10.31 -1.89 3.15
CA ARG A 132 -10.55 -2.75 4.30
C ARG A 132 -9.23 -3.25 4.83
N GLU A 133 -8.92 -2.92 6.06
CA GLU A 133 -7.73 -3.37 6.74
C GLU A 133 -7.80 -4.88 7.00
N ILE A 134 -6.69 -5.54 6.68
CA ILE A 134 -6.37 -6.86 7.22
C ILE A 134 -5.59 -6.65 8.51
N LYS A 135 -4.47 -5.91 8.42
CA LYS A 135 -3.62 -5.60 9.57
C LYS A 135 -2.60 -4.50 9.27
N THR A 136 -2.33 -3.66 10.26
CA THR A 136 -1.19 -2.74 10.27
C THR A 136 -0.07 -3.25 11.17
N PHE A 137 1.18 -3.07 10.73
CA PHE A 137 2.38 -3.40 11.49
C PHE A 137 3.39 -2.25 11.44
N LEU A 138 4.07 -2.04 12.56
CA LEU A 138 5.36 -1.37 12.56
C LEU A 138 6.43 -2.38 12.13
N LEU A 139 6.88 -2.30 10.88
CA LEU A 139 7.82 -3.24 10.30
C LEU A 139 9.26 -2.71 10.40
N PRO A 140 10.19 -3.42 11.06
CA PRO A 140 11.61 -3.05 11.07
C PRO A 140 12.27 -3.26 9.69
N PRO A 141 13.48 -2.75 9.46
CA PRO A 141 14.25 -3.06 8.26
C PRO A 141 14.47 -4.57 8.10
N GLY A 142 14.47 -5.04 6.84
CA GLY A 142 14.66 -6.44 6.49
C GLY A 142 14.04 -6.81 5.15
N ARG A 143 14.24 -8.07 4.74
CA ARG A 143 13.62 -8.65 3.54
C ARG A 143 12.40 -9.44 3.94
N TYR A 144 11.28 -9.15 3.27
CA TYR A 144 9.98 -9.71 3.60
C TYR A 144 9.39 -10.46 2.43
N SER A 145 8.64 -11.50 2.78
CA SER A 145 7.73 -12.20 1.88
C SER A 145 6.39 -12.34 2.59
N ALA A 146 5.34 -11.70 2.05
CA ALA A 146 3.99 -11.79 2.57
C ALA A 146 3.10 -12.56 1.60
N VAL A 147 2.31 -13.50 2.13
CA VAL A 147 1.30 -14.25 1.40
C VAL A 147 -0.05 -14.01 2.06
N ILE A 148 -1.01 -13.59 1.26
CA ILE A 148 -2.40 -13.39 1.68
C ILE A 148 -3.25 -14.37 0.89
N THR A 149 -4.05 -15.17 1.60
CA THR A 149 -4.90 -16.20 1.01
C THR A 149 -6.33 -16.05 1.50
N THR A 150 -7.30 -16.06 0.59
CA THR A 150 -8.72 -16.13 0.93
C THR A 150 -9.08 -17.51 1.45
N LEU A 151 -9.87 -17.59 2.52
CA LEU A 151 -10.16 -18.86 3.19
C LEU A 151 -11.55 -19.40 2.85
N GLU A 152 -12.48 -18.54 2.45
CA GLU A 152 -13.88 -18.88 2.19
C GLU A 152 -14.37 -18.21 0.89
N ASP A 153 -15.40 -18.78 0.28
CA ASP A 153 -16.09 -18.16 -0.85
C ASP A 153 -16.95 -16.99 -0.35
N VAL A 154 -16.85 -15.84 -1.01
CA VAL A 154 -17.59 -14.62 -0.66
C VAL A 154 -18.31 -14.08 -1.90
N PRO A 155 -19.41 -14.74 -2.32
CA PRO A 155 -20.05 -14.48 -3.62
C PRO A 155 -20.59 -13.05 -3.79
N GLU A 156 -20.78 -12.30 -2.70
CA GLU A 156 -21.19 -10.89 -2.71
C GLU A 156 -20.20 -9.99 -3.45
N PHE A 157 -18.93 -10.41 -3.55
CA PHE A 157 -17.88 -9.69 -4.25
C PHE A 157 -17.66 -10.18 -5.69
N ASN A 158 -18.50 -11.09 -6.19
CA ASN A 158 -18.39 -11.58 -7.56
C ASN A 158 -18.56 -10.43 -8.58
N GLY A 159 -17.62 -10.30 -9.50
CA GLY A 159 -17.57 -9.20 -10.46
C GLY A 159 -17.05 -7.86 -9.92
N ILE A 160 -16.60 -7.81 -8.65
CA ILE A 160 -15.92 -6.64 -8.09
C ILE A 160 -14.40 -6.83 -8.24
N ASN A 161 -13.76 -5.95 -9.01
CA ASN A 161 -12.31 -5.93 -9.08
C ASN A 161 -11.73 -5.61 -7.70
N SER A 162 -10.91 -6.52 -7.21
CA SER A 162 -10.36 -6.47 -5.87
C SER A 162 -8.84 -6.60 -5.91
N PHE A 163 -8.17 -5.97 -4.94
CA PHE A 163 -6.72 -5.96 -4.84
C PHE A 163 -6.28 -6.20 -3.40
N VAL A 164 -5.13 -6.83 -3.24
CA VAL A 164 -4.34 -6.76 -2.02
C VAL A 164 -3.48 -5.50 -2.10
N GLY A 165 -3.54 -4.66 -1.07
CA GLY A 165 -2.67 -3.51 -0.88
C GLY A 165 -1.63 -3.76 0.21
N PHE A 166 -0.40 -3.32 -0.05
CA PHE A 166 0.64 -3.11 0.94
C PHE A 166 1.12 -1.67 0.82
N THR A 167 0.77 -0.83 1.78
CA THR A 167 1.00 0.62 1.70
C THR A 167 1.54 1.15 3.01
N TYR A 168 2.26 2.26 2.95
CA TYR A 168 2.66 2.96 4.16
C TYR A 168 1.47 3.72 4.76
N TYR A 169 1.25 3.52 6.06
CA TYR A 169 0.13 4.11 6.79
C TYR A 169 0.66 5.07 7.86
N ASP A 170 0.46 6.36 7.62
CA ASP A 170 0.74 7.42 8.58
C ASP A 170 -0.60 7.98 9.08
N PRO A 171 -1.09 7.54 10.26
CA PRO A 171 -2.32 8.11 10.81
C PRO A 171 -2.06 9.57 11.14
N LYS A 172 -2.60 10.48 10.31
CA LYS A 172 -2.64 11.89 10.65
C LYS A 172 -3.60 12.05 11.84
N ILE A 173 -3.03 12.40 12.99
CA ILE A 173 -3.76 12.81 14.20
C ILE A 173 -4.52 14.10 13.91
#